data_AF-A0A109B8R7-F1
#
_entry.id   AF-A0A109B8R7-F1
#
_cell.length_a   1.000
_cell.length_b   1.000
_cell.length_c   1.000
_cell.angle_alpha   90.00
_cell.angle_beta   90.00
_cell.angle_gamma   90.00
#
_symmetry.space_group_name_H-M   'P 1'
#
loop_
_entity.id
_entity.type
_entity.pdbx_description
1 polymer ?
#
loop_
_entity_poly.entity_id
_entity_poly.type
_entity_poly.pdbx_seq_one_letter_code
_entity_poly.pdbx_strand_id
1 'polypeptide(L)'
;MKLTARIAFRHVEQEPTNLRTPVHNEQDSNATSTPGTPSLEFLEETVRVWQKYSDKPLTHDDARQIIQNMTGYFRLLQDMQRAADSRLLKQ
;
A
#
# COMPACT_ATOMS: atom_id res chain seq x y z
N MET A 1 52.72 -12.44 -35.31
CA MET A 1 53.79 -11.41 -35.38
C MET A 1 53.66 -10.45 -34.18
N LYS A 2 54.68 -9.61 -33.94
CA LYS A 2 54.61 -8.40 -33.10
C LYS A 2 53.74 -7.34 -33.83
N LEU A 3 53.15 -6.28 -33.26
CA LEU A 3 53.05 -5.66 -31.90
C LEU A 3 51.71 -4.82 -31.91
N THR A 4 51.14 -4.12 -30.92
CA THR A 4 51.51 -3.62 -29.56
C THR A 4 50.22 -3.42 -28.72
N ALA A 5 50.32 -3.27 -27.39
CA ALA A 5 49.22 -2.80 -26.53
C ALA A 5 49.30 -1.29 -26.25
N ARG A 6 48.19 -0.66 -25.81
CA ARG A 6 48.26 0.58 -25.02
C ARG A 6 47.01 0.81 -24.15
N ILE A 7 47.14 0.53 -22.85
CA ILE A 7 46.23 1.03 -21.82
C ILE A 7 46.61 2.50 -21.54
N ALA A 8 45.63 3.38 -21.42
CA ALA A 8 45.81 4.73 -20.89
C ALA A 8 45.05 4.84 -19.55
N PHE A 9 45.77 5.13 -18.47
CA PHE A 9 45.18 5.30 -17.14
C PHE A 9 44.66 6.73 -16.94
N ARG A 10 43.54 6.82 -16.20
CA ARG A 10 43.26 7.85 -15.18
C ARG A 10 43.53 9.32 -15.57
N HIS A 11 42.46 10.08 -15.74
CA HIS A 11 42.37 11.34 -15.01
C HIS A 11 41.31 11.24 -13.91
N VAL A 12 41.61 11.85 -12.77
CA VAL A 12 40.70 12.06 -11.65
C VAL A 12 40.63 13.57 -11.49
N GLU A 13 39.45 14.13 -11.68
CA GLU A 13 39.11 15.45 -11.17
C GLU A 13 38.09 15.25 -10.06
N GLN A 14 38.35 15.85 -8.90
CA GLN A 14 37.45 15.79 -7.75
C GLN A 14 36.55 17.04 -7.75
N GLU A 15 35.32 16.90 -7.27
CA GLU A 15 34.35 18.00 -7.27
C GLU A 15 34.74 19.16 -6.33
N PRO A 16 34.29 20.38 -6.66
CA PRO A 16 33.85 21.36 -5.67
C PRO A 16 32.34 21.20 -5.43
N THR A 17 31.96 20.47 -4.37
CA THR A 17 30.57 20.39 -3.89
C THR A 17 30.01 21.79 -3.58
N ASN A 18 28.85 22.19 -4.14
CA ASN A 18 27.69 22.68 -3.35
C ASN A 18 26.43 23.14 -4.14
N LEU A 19 25.29 23.03 -3.46
CA LEU A 19 24.06 23.86 -3.56
C LEU A 19 23.18 23.84 -4.85
N ARG A 20 22.35 22.79 -4.92
CA ARG A 20 20.89 22.87 -4.73
C ARG A 20 20.05 23.78 -5.66
N THR A 21 19.32 23.13 -6.57
CA THR A 21 17.85 23.34 -6.70
C THR A 21 17.12 22.00 -6.51
N PRO A 22 15.91 21.98 -5.92
CA PRO A 22 15.13 20.75 -5.80
C PRO A 22 14.48 20.41 -7.14
N VAL A 23 14.46 19.13 -7.50
CA VAL A 23 13.59 18.65 -8.60
C VAL A 23 12.15 18.76 -8.10
N HIS A 24 11.39 19.71 -8.65
CA HIS A 24 9.95 19.78 -8.45
C HIS A 24 9.30 18.69 -9.29
N ASN A 25 9.22 17.48 -8.73
CA ASN A 25 8.60 16.34 -9.39
C ASN A 25 7.09 16.50 -9.28
N GLU A 26 6.48 17.21 -10.24
CA GLU A 26 5.03 17.33 -10.45
C GLU A 26 4.45 15.96 -10.87
N GLN A 27 4.46 15.02 -9.94
CA GLN A 27 3.66 13.82 -10.04
C GLN A 27 2.24 14.17 -9.62
N ASP A 28 1.43 14.52 -10.63
CA ASP A 28 -0.04 14.50 -10.61
C ASP A 28 -0.55 13.09 -10.29
N SER A 29 -0.37 12.71 -9.03
CA SER A 29 -1.02 11.56 -8.40
C SER A 29 -2.47 11.95 -8.12
N ASN A 30 -3.21 12.09 -9.22
CA ASN A 30 -4.66 12.27 -9.32
C ASN A 30 -5.34 11.62 -8.10
N ALA A 31 -5.88 12.46 -7.21
CA ALA A 31 -6.38 12.10 -5.89
C ALA A 31 -7.67 11.27 -6.02
N THR A 32 -7.49 10.02 -6.44
CA THR A 32 -8.50 8.98 -6.47
C THR A 32 -8.93 8.76 -5.03
N SER A 33 -10.13 9.26 -4.69
CA SER A 33 -10.72 9.23 -3.36
C SER A 33 -10.95 7.78 -2.90
N THR A 34 -9.88 7.13 -2.47
CA THR A 34 -9.88 5.79 -1.91
C THR A 34 -10.86 5.79 -0.73
N PRO A 35 -11.83 4.86 -0.67
CA PRO A 35 -12.77 4.76 0.46
C PRO A 35 -12.00 4.80 1.78
N GLY A 36 -12.34 5.78 2.62
CA GLY A 36 -11.39 6.45 3.51
C GLY A 36 -10.46 5.53 4.29
N THR A 37 -9.15 5.80 4.21
CA THR A 37 -8.14 5.12 5.02
C THR A 37 -8.54 5.14 6.50
N PRO A 38 -8.59 3.98 7.19
CA PRO A 38 -8.88 3.91 8.61
C PRO A 38 -8.06 4.90 9.44
N SER A 39 -8.70 5.54 10.42
CA SER A 39 -7.99 6.36 11.41
C SER A 39 -7.05 5.48 12.24
N LEU A 40 -5.98 6.08 12.79
CA LEU A 40 -5.04 5.37 13.65
C LEU A 40 -5.75 4.74 14.85
N GLU A 41 -6.63 5.51 15.51
CA GLU A 41 -7.50 5.05 16.60
C GLU A 41 -8.32 3.81 16.22
N PHE A 42 -8.90 3.76 15.01
CA PHE A 42 -9.69 2.60 14.56
C PHE A 42 -8.83 1.39 14.20
N LEU A 43 -7.57 1.59 13.78
CA LEU A 43 -6.60 0.52 13.61
C LEU A 43 -6.15 -0.04 14.96
N GLU A 44 -5.86 0.81 15.94
CA GLU A 44 -5.48 0.44 17.31
C GLU A 44 -6.64 -0.27 18.04
N GLU A 45 -7.87 0.21 17.89
CA GLU A 45 -9.09 -0.47 18.34
C GLU A 45 -9.22 -1.86 17.70
N THR A 46 -9.00 -1.96 16.39
CA THR A 46 -9.05 -3.24 15.67
C THR A 46 -7.97 -4.21 16.17
N VAL A 47 -6.72 -3.76 16.37
CA VAL A 47 -5.68 -4.59 17.01
C VAL A 47 -6.17 -5.05 18.38
N ARG A 48 -6.65 -4.15 19.25
CA ARG A 48 -7.09 -4.49 20.61
C ARG A 48 -8.25 -5.49 20.63
N VAL A 49 -9.22 -5.36 19.72
CA VAL A 49 -10.37 -6.26 19.60
C VAL A 49 -9.98 -7.65 19.07
N TRP A 50 -9.05 -7.73 18.13
CA TRP A 50 -8.72 -8.99 17.46
C TRP A 50 -7.50 -9.73 18.05
N GLN A 51 -6.63 -9.05 18.81
CA GLN A 51 -5.43 -9.67 19.39
C GLN A 51 -5.74 -10.86 20.30
N LYS A 52 -6.86 -10.84 21.03
CA LYS A 52 -7.36 -11.95 21.85
C LYS A 52 -7.74 -13.23 21.07
N TYR A 53 -7.73 -13.17 19.75
CA TYR A 53 -7.99 -14.30 18.84
C TYR A 53 -6.76 -14.66 17.98
N SER A 54 -5.59 -14.12 18.30
CA SER A 54 -4.33 -14.38 17.57
C SER A 54 -3.19 -14.64 18.54
N ASP A 55 -2.54 -15.81 18.41
CA ASP A 55 -1.31 -16.15 19.16
C ASP A 55 -0.09 -15.30 18.74
N LYS A 56 -0.22 -14.55 17.64
CA LYS A 56 0.81 -13.64 17.11
C LYS A 56 0.42 -12.19 17.36
N PRO A 57 1.38 -11.29 17.71
CA PRO A 57 1.13 -9.85 17.73
C PRO A 57 0.59 -9.35 16.40
N LEU A 58 -0.53 -8.64 16.41
CA LEU A 58 -1.15 -8.03 15.22
C LEU A 58 -0.60 -6.63 14.98
N THR A 59 -0.33 -6.29 13.73
CA THR A 59 0.13 -4.96 13.31
C THR A 59 -1.01 -4.08 12.80
N HIS A 60 -0.72 -2.80 12.55
CA HIS A 60 -1.66 -1.89 11.88
C HIS A 60 -1.96 -2.27 10.41
N ASP A 61 -1.16 -3.14 9.77
CA ASP A 61 -1.54 -3.69 8.47
C ASP A 61 -2.48 -4.90 8.60
N ASP A 62 -2.25 -5.79 9.57
CA ASP A 62 -3.20 -6.87 9.89
C ASP A 62 -4.58 -6.28 10.25
N ALA A 63 -4.62 -5.20 11.03
CA ALA A 63 -5.85 -4.47 11.32
C ALA A 63 -6.53 -3.91 10.05
N ARG A 64 -5.76 -3.35 9.11
CA ARG A 64 -6.28 -2.89 7.81
C ARG A 64 -6.88 -4.04 7.00
N GLN A 65 -6.20 -5.18 6.94
CA GLN A 65 -6.68 -6.38 6.25
C GLN A 65 -7.95 -6.94 6.92
N ILE A 66 -8.00 -6.97 8.26
CA ILE A 66 -9.19 -7.37 9.03
C ILE A 66 -10.39 -6.47 8.71
N ILE A 67 -10.22 -5.13 8.72
CA ILE A 67 -11.28 -4.17 8.37
C ILE A 67 -11.81 -4.41 6.95
N GLN A 68 -10.91 -4.63 5.99
CA GLN A 68 -11.28 -4.90 4.59
C GLN A 68 -12.04 -6.23 4.46
N ASN A 69 -11.55 -7.30 5.09
CA ASN A 69 -12.17 -8.63 5.06
C ASN A 69 -13.57 -8.61 5.70
N MET A 70 -13.73 -8.00 6.87
CA MET A 70 -15.02 -7.88 7.55
C MET A 70 -16.02 -7.05 6.72
N THR A 71 -15.57 -5.95 6.13
CA THR A 71 -16.40 -5.09 5.27
C THR A 71 -16.82 -5.80 3.99
N GLY A 72 -15.91 -6.55 3.36
CA GLY A 72 -16.20 -7.37 2.18
C GLY A 72 -17.19 -8.49 2.49
N TYR A 73 -17.03 -9.17 3.63
CA TYR A 73 -17.95 -10.22 4.08
C TYR A 73 -19.37 -9.69 4.34
N PHE A 74 -19.51 -8.59 5.07
CA PHE A 74 -20.84 -8.00 5.30
C PHE A 74 -21.50 -7.47 4.02
N ARG A 75 -20.72 -6.96 3.05
CA ARG A 75 -21.24 -6.62 1.71
C ARG A 75 -21.79 -7.86 1.00
N LEU A 76 -21.01 -8.95 0.95
CA LEU A 76 -21.44 -10.21 0.33
C LEU A 76 -22.74 -10.73 0.94
N LEU A 77 -22.89 -10.69 2.27
CA LEU A 77 -24.14 -11.09 2.95
C LEU A 77 -25.33 -10.20 2.54
N GLN A 78 -25.15 -8.88 2.42
CA GLN A 78 -26.20 -7.98 1.92
C GLN A 78 -26.58 -8.27 0.47
N ASP A 79 -25.60 -8.52 -0.39
CA ASP A 79 -25.84 -8.83 -1.81
C ASP A 79 -26.55 -10.19 -1.98
N MET A 80 -26.19 -11.18 -1.15
CA MET A 80 -26.91 -12.46 -1.07
C MET A 80 -28.36 -12.30 -0.59
N GLN A 81 -28.62 -11.47 0.42
CA GLN A 81 -29.99 -11.19 0.89
C GLN A 81 -30.83 -10.53 -0.22
N ARG A 82 -30.31 -9.45 -0.83
CA ARG A 82 -30.96 -8.76 -1.96
C ARG A 82 -31.29 -9.72 -3.11
N ALA A 83 -30.38 -10.65 -3.40
CA ALA A 83 -30.56 -11.67 -4.43
C ALA A 83 -31.61 -12.75 -4.05
N ALA A 84 -31.77 -13.06 -2.76
CA ALA A 84 -32.82 -13.95 -2.27
C ALA A 84 -34.21 -13.28 -2.37
N ASP A 85 -34.34 -12.05 -1.86
CA ASP A 85 -35.58 -11.25 -1.92
C ASP A 85 -36.04 -11.09 -3.39
N SER A 86 -35.10 -10.79 -4.28
CA SER A 86 -35.34 -10.63 -5.73
C SER A 86 -35.72 -11.93 -6.47
N ARG A 87 -35.60 -13.10 -5.83
CA ARG A 87 -36.07 -14.40 -6.35
C ARG A 87 -37.47 -14.74 -5.82
N LEU A 88 -37.76 -14.42 -4.56
CA LEU A 88 -39.09 -14.59 -3.97
C LEU A 88 -40.13 -13.69 -4.65
N LEU A 89 -39.74 -12.49 -5.07
CA LEU A 89 -40.59 -11.56 -5.85
C LEU A 89 -40.82 -11.97 -7.32
N LYS A 90 -40.46 -13.19 -7.73
CA LYS A 90 -40.56 -13.70 -9.12
C LYS A 90 -41.21 -15.09 -9.21
N GLN A 91 -41.92 -15.50 -8.17
CA GLN A 91 -42.69 -16.76 -8.07
C GLN A 91 -44.16 -16.45 -7.82
#